data_AF-A0A938D1N2-F1
#
_entry.id   AF-A0A938D1N2-F1
#
_cell.length_a   1.000
_cell.length_b   1.000
_cell.length_c   1.000
_cell.angle_alpha   90.00
_cell.angle_beta   90.00
_cell.angle_gamma   90.00
#
_symmetry.space_group_name_H-M   'P 1'
#
loop_
_entity.id
_entity.type
_entity.pdbx_description
1 polymer ?
#
loop_
_entity_poly.entity_id
_entity_poly.type
_entity_poly.pdbx_seq_one_letter_code
_entity_poly.pdbx_strand_id
1 'polypeptide(L)'
;MHNILTITGRELKSYFSSPLSYIFIVIFLGLAGGMTFFFGNFIERRQADLYSFFQFHPYLYLFLIPAIGMRLWAEERKTGTVEFLMTLPVSTGQAVIGKFLAAWIYAGIALALTFPLWITVNYLGEPDNGIILAAYFGSWLMAGG
;
A
#
# COMPACT_ATOMS: atom_id res chain seq x y z
N MET A 1 19.75 -3.53 -14.94
CA MET A 1 19.08 -2.74 -13.88
C MET A 1 18.25 -1.58 -14.43
N HIS A 2 18.71 -0.85 -15.45
CA HIS A 2 17.94 0.25 -16.07
C HIS A 2 16.52 -0.15 -16.49
N ASN A 3 16.35 -1.31 -17.16
CA ASN A 3 15.03 -1.77 -17.60
C ASN A 3 14.03 -1.96 -16.45
N ILE A 4 14.47 -2.44 -15.28
CA ILE A 4 13.59 -2.66 -14.12
C ILE A 4 13.07 -1.32 -13.60
N LEU A 5 13.97 -0.35 -13.41
CA LEU A 5 13.62 1.01 -12.95
C LEU A 5 12.69 1.72 -13.93
N THR A 6 12.93 1.58 -15.23
CA THR A 6 12.04 2.13 -16.27
C THR A 6 10.63 1.53 -16.21
N ILE A 7 10.53 0.21 -16.02
CA ILE A 7 9.23 -0.47 -15.86
C ILE A 7 8.55 0.01 -14.58
N THR A 8 9.25 0.02 -13.44
CA THR A 8 8.69 0.48 -12.16
C THR A 8 8.17 1.91 -12.26
N GLY A 9 8.93 2.83 -12.84
CA GLY A 9 8.50 4.23 -13.01
C GLY A 9 7.29 4.37 -13.93
N ARG A 10 7.23 3.58 -15.01
CA ARG A 10 6.09 3.55 -15.93
C ARG A 10 4.83 3.04 -15.22
N GLU A 11 4.92 1.93 -14.51
CA GLU A 11 3.80 1.33 -13.79
C GLU A 11 3.32 2.23 -12.66
N LEU A 12 4.24 2.83 -11.89
CA LEU A 12 3.89 3.78 -10.84
C LEU A 12 3.14 4.99 -11.40
N LYS A 13 3.55 5.52 -12.56
CA LYS A 13 2.82 6.58 -13.24
C LYS A 13 1.43 6.11 -13.71
N SER A 14 1.30 4.86 -14.16
CA SER A 14 0.01 4.26 -14.52
C SER A 14 -0.94 4.23 -13.32
N TYR A 15 -0.44 3.89 -12.12
CA TYR A 15 -1.22 4.00 -10.88
C TYR A 15 -1.80 5.40 -10.69
N PHE A 16 -1.00 6.46 -10.72
CA PHE A 16 -1.52 7.82 -10.50
C PHE A 16 -2.32 8.38 -11.68
N SER A 17 -2.33 7.72 -12.84
CA SER A 17 -3.14 8.15 -13.98
C SER A 17 -4.56 7.56 -13.96
N SER A 18 -4.76 6.44 -13.26
CA SER A 18 -6.05 5.73 -13.21
C SER A 18 -6.89 6.17 -12.01
N PRO A 19 -8.15 6.61 -12.20
CA PRO A 19 -9.07 6.96 -11.11
C PRO A 19 -9.27 5.81 -10.12
N LEU A 20 -9.19 4.56 -10.59
CA LEU A 20 -9.39 3.37 -9.77
C LEU A 20 -8.33 3.22 -8.67
N SER A 21 -7.10 3.67 -8.91
CA SER A 21 -6.04 3.67 -7.89
C SER A 21 -6.45 4.50 -6.68
N TYR A 22 -6.91 5.74 -6.93
CA TYR A 22 -7.33 6.64 -5.87
C TYR A 22 -8.47 6.05 -5.04
N ILE A 23 -9.39 5.31 -5.68
CA ILE A 23 -10.45 4.59 -4.97
C ILE A 23 -9.86 3.56 -3.98
N PHE A 24 -8.86 2.78 -4.37
CA PHE A 24 -8.22 1.83 -3.47
C PHE A 24 -7.54 2.52 -2.28
N ILE A 25 -6.89 3.67 -2.49
CA ILE A 25 -6.30 4.46 -1.39
C ILE A 25 -7.39 4.95 -0.44
N VAL A 26 -8.47 5.54 -0.97
CA VAL A 26 -9.57 6.06 -0.15
C VAL A 26 -10.23 4.95 0.66
N ILE A 27 -10.50 3.80 0.04
CA ILE A 27 -11.05 2.62 0.73
C ILE A 27 -10.08 2.15 1.81
N PHE A 28 -8.78 2.06 1.51
CA PHE A 28 -7.77 1.68 2.49
C PHE A 28 -7.73 2.63 3.68
N LEU A 29 -7.67 3.94 3.44
CA LEU A 29 -7.66 4.95 4.51
C LEU A 29 -8.96 4.92 5.34
N GLY A 30 -10.10 4.78 4.67
CA GLY A 30 -11.40 4.65 5.32
C GLY A 30 -11.52 3.41 6.20
N LEU A 31 -11.09 2.25 5.70
CA LEU A 31 -11.06 1.01 6.47
C LEU A 31 -10.02 1.05 7.59
N ALA A 32 -8.84 1.63 7.36
CA ALA A 32 -7.80 1.79 8.36
C ALA A 32 -8.27 2.67 9.53
N GLY A 33 -8.86 3.82 9.25
CA GLY A 33 -9.49 4.66 10.26
C GLY A 33 -10.65 3.95 10.94
N GLY A 34 -11.54 3.33 10.16
CA GLY A 34 -12.72 2.62 10.65
C GLY A 34 -12.36 1.48 11.61
N MET A 35 -11.40 0.65 11.25
CA MET A 35 -10.91 -0.45 12.10
C MET A 35 -10.21 0.06 13.35
N THR A 36 -9.51 1.19 13.28
CA THR A 36 -8.82 1.77 14.46
C THR A 36 -9.82 2.34 15.46
N PHE A 37 -10.76 3.18 15.00
CA PHE A 37 -11.68 3.89 15.89
C PHE A 37 -12.89 3.08 16.31
N PHE A 38 -13.51 2.32 15.41
CA PHE A 38 -14.73 1.54 15.72
C PHE A 38 -14.42 0.13 16.20
N PHE A 39 -13.62 -0.66 15.46
CA PHE A 39 -13.34 -2.05 15.84
C PHE A 39 -12.26 -2.17 16.91
N GLY A 40 -11.30 -1.26 16.90
CA GLY A 40 -10.19 -1.20 17.84
C GLY A 40 -10.50 -0.49 19.15
N ASN A 41 -11.73 0.02 19.32
CA ASN A 41 -12.21 0.74 20.51
C ASN A 41 -11.19 1.76 21.04
N PHE A 42 -10.49 2.46 20.15
CA PHE A 42 -9.36 3.33 20.49
C PHE A 42 -9.72 4.36 21.56
N ILE A 43 -10.92 4.95 21.49
CA ILE A 43 -11.41 5.94 22.45
C ILE A 43 -11.69 5.29 23.82
N GLU A 44 -12.26 4.08 23.83
CA GLU A 44 -12.63 3.37 25.07
C GLU A 44 -11.41 2.79 25.79
N ARG A 45 -10.36 2.43 25.04
CA ARG A 45 -9.08 1.97 25.61
C ARG A 45 -8.37 3.04 26.45
N ARG A 46 -8.70 4.33 26.25
CA ARG A 46 -8.07 5.48 26.94
C ARG A 46 -6.53 5.44 26.89
N GLN A 47 -5.99 4.81 25.86
CA GLN A 47 -4.56 4.71 25.62
C GLN A 47 -4.27 5.39 24.28
N ALA A 48 -3.40 6.39 24.32
CA ALA A 48 -2.92 7.05 23.11
C ALA A 48 -1.82 6.19 22.48
N ASP A 49 -2.19 5.03 21.91
CA ASP A 49 -1.29 4.18 21.12
C ASP A 49 -1.91 3.77 19.77
N LEU A 50 -1.06 3.36 18.82
CA LEU A 50 -1.50 2.84 17.52
C LEU A 50 -1.63 1.31 17.51
N TYR A 51 -1.67 0.66 18.68
CA TYR A 51 -1.65 -0.80 18.74
C TYR A 51 -2.83 -1.42 17.99
N SER A 52 -4.04 -0.89 18.20
CA SER A 52 -5.25 -1.34 17.48
C SER A 52 -5.10 -1.21 15.96
N PHE A 53 -4.50 -0.13 15.47
CA PHE A 53 -4.28 0.09 14.03
C PHE A 53 -3.35 -0.99 13.43
N PHE A 54 -2.23 -1.28 14.09
CA PHE A 54 -1.28 -2.28 13.62
C PHE A 54 -1.81 -3.71 13.75
N GLN A 55 -2.67 -3.98 14.74
CA GLN A 55 -3.32 -5.27 14.91
C GLN A 55 -4.27 -5.61 13.74
N PHE A 56 -5.01 -4.61 13.24
CA PHE A 56 -5.92 -4.80 12.10
C PHE A 56 -5.25 -4.69 10.73
N HIS A 57 -4.02 -4.20 10.69
CA HIS A 57 -3.27 -3.97 9.47
C HIS A 57 -3.13 -5.20 8.54
N PRO A 58 -2.83 -6.41 9.05
CA PRO A 58 -2.75 -7.61 8.21
C PRO A 58 -4.06 -7.91 7.49
N TYR A 59 -5.20 -7.70 8.16
CA TYR A 59 -6.52 -7.93 7.57
C TYR A 59 -6.83 -6.93 6.46
N LEU A 60 -6.40 -5.67 6.60
CA LEU A 60 -6.51 -4.67 5.54
C LEU A 60 -5.71 -5.09 4.31
N TYR A 61 -4.51 -5.62 4.52
CA TYR A 61 -3.61 -6.03 3.46
C TYR A 61 -4.11 -7.26 2.68
N LEU A 62 -4.84 -8.17 3.32
CA LEU A 62 -5.48 -9.30 2.64
C LEU A 62 -6.40 -8.86 1.49
N PHE A 63 -7.01 -7.68 1.60
CA PHE A 63 -7.83 -7.12 0.53
C PHE A 63 -7.03 -6.19 -0.39
N LEU A 64 -6.19 -5.32 0.20
CA LEU A 64 -5.51 -4.29 -0.55
C LEU A 64 -4.43 -4.84 -1.49
N ILE A 65 -3.59 -5.76 -1.02
CA ILE A 65 -2.43 -6.25 -1.78
C ILE A 65 -2.89 -7.03 -3.02
N PRO A 66 -3.84 -7.98 -2.94
CA PRO A 66 -4.35 -8.65 -4.13
C PRO A 66 -5.05 -7.68 -5.08
N ALA A 67 -5.82 -6.71 -4.58
CA ALA A 67 -6.50 -5.73 -5.42
C ALA A 67 -5.52 -4.87 -6.24
N ILE A 68 -4.45 -4.38 -5.60
CA ILE A 68 -3.39 -3.60 -6.26
C ILE A 68 -2.64 -4.47 -7.26
N GLY A 69 -2.28 -5.71 -6.88
CA GLY A 69 -1.48 -6.62 -7.69
C GLY A 69 -2.24 -7.16 -8.91
N MET A 70 -3.50 -7.56 -8.75
CA MET A 70 -4.33 -8.06 -9.86
C MET A 70 -4.55 -6.99 -10.93
N ARG A 71 -4.63 -5.71 -10.54
CA ARG A 71 -4.86 -4.63 -11.50
C ARG A 71 -3.75 -4.52 -12.55
N LEU A 72 -2.48 -4.63 -12.14
CA LEU A 72 -1.32 -4.60 -13.04
C LEU A 72 -1.44 -5.59 -14.20
N TRP A 73 -2.00 -6.77 -13.93
CA TRP A 73 -2.14 -7.83 -14.93
C TRP A 73 -3.47 -7.74 -15.68
N ALA A 74 -4.54 -7.35 -14.99
CA ALA A 74 -5.86 -7.20 -15.58
C ALA A 74 -5.93 -6.04 -16.59
N GLU A 75 -5.31 -4.90 -16.28
CA GLU A 75 -5.28 -3.75 -17.19
C GLU A 75 -4.51 -4.06 -18.46
N GLU A 76 -3.35 -4.73 -18.36
CA GLU A 76 -2.59 -5.16 -19.54
C GLU A 76 -3.33 -6.20 -20.37
N ARG A 77 -4.00 -7.18 -19.75
CA ARG A 77 -4.80 -8.17 -20.48
C ARG A 77 -5.99 -7.53 -21.18
N LYS A 78 -6.65 -6.56 -20.54
CA LYS A 78 -7.78 -5.83 -21.12
C LYS A 78 -7.38 -4.96 -22.31
N THR A 79 -6.19 -4.38 -22.27
CA THR A 79 -5.67 -3.48 -23.31
C THR A 79 -4.92 -4.21 -24.43
N GLY A 80 -4.70 -5.53 -24.32
CA GLY A 80 -3.92 -6.31 -25.28
C GLY A 80 -2.41 -6.03 -25.23
N THR A 81 -1.96 -5.13 -24.34
CA THR A 81 -0.56 -4.69 -24.26
C THR A 81 0.39 -5.79 -23.76
N VAL A 82 -0.14 -6.89 -23.21
CA VAL A 82 0.64 -8.08 -22.84
C VAL A 82 1.43 -8.62 -24.04
N GLU A 83 0.81 -8.66 -25.23
CA GLU A 83 1.44 -9.19 -26.44
C GLU A 83 2.62 -8.32 -26.85
N PHE A 84 2.46 -6.99 -26.79
CA PHE A 84 3.52 -6.04 -27.08
C PHE A 84 4.66 -6.08 -26.06
N LEU A 85 4.33 -6.37 -24.79
CA LEU A 85 5.34 -6.50 -23.74
C LEU A 85 6.18 -7.77 -23.92
N MET A 86 5.59 -8.83 -24.45
CA MET A 86 6.28 -10.08 -24.78
C MET A 86 7.12 -10.01 -26.07
N THR A 87 6.86 -9.06 -26.97
CA THR A 87 7.70 -8.86 -28.17
C THR A 87 8.89 -7.94 -27.94
N LEU A 88 8.90 -7.17 -26.85
CA LEU A 88 10.05 -6.35 -26.45
C LEU A 88 11.20 -7.24 -25.92
N PRO A 89 12.48 -6.82 -26.06
CA PRO A 89 13.64 -7.55 -25.56
C PRO A 89 13.79 -7.39 -24.02
N VAL A 90 12.73 -7.69 -23.28
CA VAL A 90 12.66 -7.60 -21.83
C VAL A 90 12.43 -9.01 -21.29
N SER A 91 13.30 -9.45 -20.37
CA SER A 91 13.10 -10.74 -19.71
C SER A 91 11.84 -10.70 -18.84
N THR A 92 11.05 -11.78 -18.86
CA THR A 92 9.86 -11.95 -18.01
C THR A 92 10.16 -11.67 -16.54
N GLY A 93 11.34 -12.08 -16.04
CA GLY A 93 11.74 -11.82 -14.65
C GLY A 93 11.94 -10.33 -14.34
N GLN A 94 12.46 -9.55 -15.29
CA GLN A 94 12.61 -8.09 -15.14
C GLN A 94 11.25 -7.39 -15.10
N ALA A 95 10.29 -7.87 -15.89
CA ALA A 95 8.91 -7.35 -15.86
C ALA A 95 8.22 -7.66 -14.53
N VAL A 96 8.35 -8.88 -14.02
CA VAL A 96 7.77 -9.27 -12.72
C VAL A 96 8.34 -8.44 -11.58
N ILE A 97 9.67 -8.30 -11.49
CA ILE A 97 10.32 -7.49 -10.45
C ILE A 97 9.91 -6.02 -10.56
N GLY A 98 9.87 -5.47 -11.78
CA GLY A 98 9.50 -4.07 -12.00
C GLY A 98 8.07 -3.75 -11.54
N LYS A 99 7.12 -4.64 -11.85
CA LYS A 99 5.72 -4.54 -11.42
C LYS A 99 5.54 -4.73 -9.92
N PHE A 100 6.24 -5.69 -9.35
CA PHE A 100 6.24 -5.91 -7.90
C PHE A 100 6.71 -4.65 -7.16
N LEU A 101 7.85 -4.07 -7.56
CA LEU A 101 8.37 -2.84 -6.96
C LEU A 101 7.38 -1.67 -7.10
N ALA A 102 6.69 -1.55 -8.24
CA ALA A 102 5.68 -0.51 -8.43
C ALA A 102 4.50 -0.67 -7.46
N ALA A 103 3.97 -1.89 -7.32
CA ALA A 103 2.91 -2.21 -6.37
C ALA A 103 3.35 -1.98 -4.91
N TRP A 104 4.58 -2.36 -4.57
CA TRP A 104 5.14 -2.22 -3.23
C TRP A 104 5.36 -0.74 -2.84
N ILE A 105 5.86 0.08 -3.76
CA ILE A 105 5.96 1.54 -3.57
C ILE A 105 4.57 2.15 -3.42
N TYR A 106 3.62 1.75 -4.27
CA TYR A 106 2.25 2.24 -4.21
C TYR A 106 1.56 1.91 -2.88
N ALA A 107 1.73 0.69 -2.36
CA ALA A 107 1.27 0.31 -1.02
C ALA A 107 1.96 1.15 0.08
N GLY A 108 3.27 1.41 -0.05
CA GLY A 108 3.99 2.31 0.85
C GLY A 108 3.45 3.75 0.84
N ILE A 109 3.03 4.27 -0.31
CA ILE A 109 2.40 5.59 -0.42
C ILE A 109 1.04 5.59 0.28
N ALA A 110 0.22 4.55 0.07
CA ALA A 110 -1.05 4.39 0.77
C ALA A 110 -0.87 4.33 2.30
N LEU A 111 0.16 3.63 2.76
CA LEU A 111 0.54 3.56 4.17
C LEU A 111 0.99 4.93 4.70
N ALA A 112 1.85 5.64 3.98
CA ALA A 112 2.31 6.97 4.36
C ALA A 112 1.15 7.98 4.50
N LEU A 113 0.11 7.86 3.67
CA LEU A 113 -1.09 8.68 3.78
C LEU A 113 -1.91 8.45 5.06
N THR A 114 -1.59 7.43 5.87
CA THR A 114 -2.18 7.25 7.20
C THR A 114 -1.55 8.15 8.27
N PHE A 115 -0.61 9.04 7.90
CA PHE A 115 0.03 9.99 8.82
C PHE A 115 -0.94 10.81 9.71
N PRO A 116 -2.20 11.14 9.30
CA PRO A 116 -3.10 11.85 10.20
C PRO A 116 -3.44 11.05 11.47
N LEU A 117 -3.44 9.72 11.42
CA LEU A 117 -3.62 8.88 12.60
C LEU A 117 -2.45 9.06 13.58
N TRP A 118 -1.22 9.09 13.05
CA TRP A 118 -0.03 9.32 13.86
C TRP A 118 -0.05 10.69 14.55
N ILE A 119 -0.46 11.75 13.83
CA ILE A 119 -0.67 13.08 14.41
C ILE A 119 -1.75 13.02 15.50
N THR A 120 -2.87 12.34 15.24
CA THR A 120 -4.00 12.24 16.19
C THR A 120 -3.56 11.62 17.52
N VAL A 121 -2.76 10.56 17.49
CA VAL A 121 -2.28 9.90 18.72
C VAL A 121 -1.28 10.76 19.49
N ASN A 122 -0.38 11.49 18.80
CA ASN A 122 0.53 12.45 19.45
C ASN A 122 -0.20 13.69 20.00
N TYR A 123 -1.34 14.05 19.44
CA TYR A 123 -2.15 15.15 19.98
C TYR A 123 -2.92 14.72 21.24
N LEU A 124 -3.38 13.46 21.29
CA LEU A 124 -4.18 12.92 22.39
C LEU A 124 -3.34 12.43 23.59
N GLY A 125 -2.04 12.20 23.41
CA GLY A 125 -1.15 11.75 24.48
C GLY A 125 0.31 11.69 24.03
N GLU A 126 1.13 10.93 24.76
CA GLU A 126 2.58 10.82 24.52
C GLU A 126 2.93 9.38 24.11
N PRO A 127 2.62 8.97 22.86
CA PRO A 127 2.99 7.64 22.39
C PRO A 127 4.51 7.49 22.21
N ASP A 128 4.99 6.26 22.31
CA ASP A 128 6.34 5.91 21.87
C ASP A 128 6.44 5.96 20.33
N ASN A 129 6.94 7.07 19.82
CA ASN A 129 7.14 7.29 18.39
C ASN A 129 8.18 6.34 17.77
N GLY A 130 9.10 5.78 18.57
CA GLY A 130 10.06 4.78 18.11
C GLY A 130 9.38 3.45 17.78
N ILE A 131 8.45 3.02 18.63
CA ILE A 131 7.62 1.83 18.37
C ILE A 131 6.72 2.06 17.15
N ILE A 132 6.11 3.24 17.04
CA ILE A 132 5.25 3.58 15.88
C ILE A 132 6.06 3.52 14.57
N LEU A 133 7.25 4.12 14.53
CA LEU A 133 8.13 4.07 13.37
C LEU A 133 8.53 2.65 12.99
N ALA A 134 8.94 1.83 13.97
CA ALA A 134 9.29 0.44 13.75
C ALA A 134 8.10 -0.37 13.22
N ALA A 135 6.91 -0.13 13.77
CA ALA A 135 5.68 -0.78 13.32
C ALA A 135 5.28 -0.36 11.90
N TYR A 136 5.40 0.93 11.54
CA TYR A 136 5.20 1.39 10.16
C TYR A 136 6.18 0.77 9.18
N PHE A 137 7.46 0.65 9.56
CA PHE A 137 8.45 -0.03 8.74
C PHE A 137 8.12 -1.53 8.57
N GLY A 138 7.73 -2.21 9.65
CA GLY A 138 7.25 -3.59 9.61
C GLY A 138 6.02 -3.76 8.70
N SER A 139 5.04 -2.86 8.80
CA SER A 139 3.87 -2.81 7.92
C SER A 139 4.25 -2.57 6.47
N TRP A 140 5.28 -1.77 6.18
CA TRP A 140 5.73 -1.58 4.80
C TRP A 140 6.41 -2.84 4.24
N LEU A 141 7.22 -3.54 5.03
CA LEU A 141 7.82 -4.81 4.63
C LEU A 141 6.78 -5.91 4.42
N MET A 142 5.77 -5.99 5.28
CA MET A 142 4.66 -6.94 5.17
C MET A 142 3.89 -6.79 3.86
N ALA A 143 3.82 -5.58 3.29
CA ALA A 143 3.16 -5.35 2.01
C ALA A 143 3.87 -6.01 0.82
N GLY A 144 5.17 -6.34 0.96
CA GLY A 144 5.96 -7.00 -0.07
C GLY A 144 6.22 -8.49 0.19
N GLY A 145 5.75 -9.02 1.32
CA GLY A 145 5.93 -10.42 1.73
C GLY A 145 4.84 -11.37 1.28
#